data_AF-X1J930-F1
#
_entry.id   AF-X1J930-F1
#
_cell.length_a   1.000
_cell.length_b   1.000
_cell.length_c   1.000
_cell.angle_alpha   90.00
_cell.angle_beta   90.00
_cell.angle_gamma   90.00
#
_symmetry.space_group_name_H-M   'P 1'
#
loop_
_entity.id
_entity.type
_entity.pdbx_description
1 polymer ?
#
loop_
_entity_poly.entity_id
_entity_poly.type
_entity_poly.pdbx_seq_one_letter_code
_entity_poly.pdbx_strand_id
1 'polypeptide(L)'
;SIARAVAEYIHNYPKLGAKTLFATHFHEMVELASFLPRVKNFNIAVTEEGGEVIFLYKIVPGGVDKSYGIHVAKLAGLPKSVVHRAQEVLEELEEDSSRTRGVVKGRRRRKEPAPQLSFFGQKPPLLDELEKLEIDSLTPLEALTKLYELQKKAREGRVDDGKGGKH
;
A
#
# COMPACT_ATOMS: atom_id res chain seq x y z
N SER A 1 2.73 -14.16 -0.35
CA SER A 1 2.16 -15.29 -1.13
C SER A 1 2.28 -16.64 -0.40
N ILE A 2 3.48 -17.14 -0.06
CA ILE A 2 3.67 -18.49 0.53
C ILE A 2 3.00 -18.66 1.90
N ALA A 3 3.15 -17.68 2.81
CA ALA A 3 2.56 -17.74 4.15
C ALA A 3 1.04 -17.97 4.13
N ARG A 4 0.35 -17.29 3.22
CA ARG A 4 -1.08 -17.44 2.97
C ARG A 4 -1.42 -18.84 2.43
N ALA A 5 -0.70 -19.31 1.42
CA ALA A 5 -0.92 -20.65 0.85
C ALA A 5 -0.75 -21.76 1.91
N VAL A 6 0.25 -21.63 2.78
CA VAL A 6 0.46 -22.56 3.90
C VAL A 6 -0.69 -22.48 4.90
N ALA A 7 -1.14 -21.29 5.28
CA ALA A 7 -2.26 -21.11 6.19
C ALA A 7 -3.57 -21.68 5.62
N GLU A 8 -3.84 -21.46 4.33
CA GLU A 8 -4.99 -22.03 3.61
C GLU A 8 -4.91 -23.55 3.54
N TYR A 9 -3.73 -24.11 3.24
CA TYR A 9 -3.52 -25.56 3.23
C TYR A 9 -3.80 -26.17 4.60
N ILE A 10 -3.17 -25.63 5.65
CA ILE A 10 -3.35 -26.09 7.04
C ILE A 10 -4.82 -25.97 7.46
N HIS A 11 -5.48 -24.87 7.11
CA HIS A 11 -6.90 -24.68 7.41
C HIS A 11 -7.77 -25.71 6.70
N ASN A 12 -7.61 -25.88 5.38
CA ASN A 12 -8.56 -26.65 4.56
C ASN A 12 -8.30 -28.15 4.56
N TYR A 13 -7.10 -28.62 4.92
CA TYR A 13 -6.77 -30.04 4.86
C TYR A 13 -7.55 -30.85 5.93
N PRO A 14 -8.51 -31.71 5.54
CA PRO A 14 -9.48 -32.30 6.47
C PRO A 14 -8.86 -33.20 7.56
N LYS A 15 -7.70 -33.80 7.26
CA LYS A 15 -7.02 -34.73 8.15
C LYS A 15 -5.97 -34.10 9.06
N LEU A 16 -5.65 -32.80 8.88
CA LEU A 16 -4.58 -32.18 9.66
C LEU A 16 -5.11 -31.77 11.04
N GLY A 17 -6.21 -31.02 11.09
CA GLY A 17 -6.90 -30.63 12.33
C GLY A 17 -6.01 -29.93 13.38
N ALA A 18 -4.80 -29.50 13.01
CA ALA A 18 -3.78 -29.09 13.96
C ALA A 18 -4.07 -27.70 14.51
N LYS A 19 -3.95 -27.55 15.84
CA LYS A 19 -3.89 -26.23 16.47
C LYS A 19 -2.62 -25.53 15.97
N THR A 20 -2.81 -24.43 15.25
CA THR A 20 -1.72 -23.70 14.60
C THR A 20 -1.67 -22.29 15.14
N LEU A 21 -0.48 -21.87 15.58
CA LEU A 21 -0.19 -20.48 15.88
C LEU A 21 0.67 -19.92 14.76
N PHE A 22 0.22 -18.83 14.14
CA PHE A 22 0.92 -18.18 13.04
C PHE A 22 1.39 -16.79 13.49
N ALA A 23 2.65 -16.65 13.89
CA ALA A 23 3.25 -15.36 14.22
C ALA A 23 3.76 -14.70 12.93
N THR A 24 3.27 -13.49 12.62
CA THR A 24 3.56 -12.81 11.36
C THR A 24 3.53 -11.29 11.52
N HIS A 25 4.27 -10.60 10.66
CA HIS A 25 4.22 -9.14 10.47
C HIS A 25 3.50 -8.75 9.16
N PHE A 26 2.99 -9.73 8.40
CA PHE A 26 2.29 -9.47 7.15
C PHE A 26 0.83 -9.09 7.40
N HIS A 27 0.47 -7.84 7.08
CA HIS A 27 -0.90 -7.34 7.22
C HIS A 27 -1.91 -8.13 6.38
N GLU A 28 -1.51 -8.64 5.21
CA GLU A 28 -2.35 -9.48 4.33
C GLU A 28 -2.91 -10.73 5.05
N MET A 29 -2.22 -11.21 6.09
CA MET A 29 -2.67 -12.37 6.87
C MET A 29 -3.85 -12.04 7.79
N VAL A 30 -4.01 -10.77 8.20
CA VAL A 30 -5.13 -10.31 9.02
C VAL A 30 -6.45 -10.49 8.26
N GLU A 31 -6.45 -10.27 6.95
CA GLU A 31 -7.65 -10.39 6.12
C GLU A 31 -8.14 -11.85 6.02
N LEU A 32 -7.28 -12.85 6.24
CA LEU A 32 -7.67 -14.26 6.14
C LEU A 32 -8.77 -14.65 7.11
N ALA A 33 -8.85 -14.01 8.28
CA ALA A 33 -9.93 -14.24 9.24
C ALA A 33 -11.32 -13.87 8.69
N SER A 34 -11.40 -13.06 7.62
CA SER A 34 -12.67 -12.72 6.98
C SER A 34 -13.17 -13.80 6.00
N PHE A 35 -12.28 -14.68 5.51
CA PHE A 35 -12.61 -15.71 4.52
C PHE A 35 -12.46 -17.14 5.06
N LEU A 36 -11.68 -17.34 6.12
CA LEU A 36 -11.42 -18.64 6.73
C LEU A 36 -12.09 -18.73 8.11
N PRO A 37 -13.23 -19.43 8.27
CA PRO A 37 -14.09 -19.33 9.45
C PRO A 37 -13.46 -19.85 10.75
N ARG A 38 -12.39 -20.67 10.66
CA ARG A 38 -11.67 -21.16 11.85
C ARG A 38 -10.45 -20.32 12.21
N VAL A 39 -10.12 -19.29 11.43
CA VAL A 39 -9.01 -18.38 11.69
C VAL A 39 -9.48 -17.24 12.59
N LYS A 40 -8.66 -16.89 13.57
CA LYS A 40 -8.89 -15.76 14.48
C LYS A 40 -7.61 -14.95 14.58
N ASN A 41 -7.75 -13.63 14.48
CA ASN A 41 -6.63 -12.71 14.65
C ASN A 41 -6.44 -12.36 16.12
N PHE A 42 -5.18 -12.32 16.53
CA PHE A 42 -4.76 -11.85 17.83
C PHE A 42 -3.52 -10.98 17.66
N ASN A 43 -3.38 -9.99 18.53
CA ASN A 43 -2.20 -9.13 18.60
C ASN A 43 -1.72 -9.01 20.06
N ILE A 44 -0.53 -8.45 20.24
CA ILE A 44 -0.01 -8.10 21.56
C ILE A 44 -0.51 -6.69 21.89
N ALA A 45 -1.15 -6.54 23.05
CA ALA A 45 -1.66 -5.27 23.52
C ALA A 45 -0.53 -4.28 23.80
N VAL A 46 -0.74 -3.08 23.31
CA VAL A 46 0.18 -1.94 23.41
C VAL A 46 -0.61 -0.75 23.93
N THR A 47 0.01 0.05 24.79
CA THR A 47 -0.53 1.34 25.23
C THR A 47 0.47 2.46 24.95
N GLU A 48 -0.04 3.64 24.65
CA GLU A 48 0.75 4.84 24.32
C GLU A 48 0.52 5.85 25.47
N GLU A 49 1.57 6.18 26.21
CA GLU A 49 1.51 7.13 27.33
C GLU A 49 2.70 8.10 27.23
N GLY A 50 2.42 9.41 27.21
CA GLY A 50 3.48 10.43 27.15
C GLY A 50 4.38 10.38 25.91
N GLY A 51 3.90 9.80 24.80
CA GLY A 51 4.71 9.57 23.59
C GLY A 51 5.63 8.34 23.67
N GLU A 52 5.48 7.53 24.71
CA GLU A 52 6.16 6.24 24.83
C GLU A 52 5.19 5.08 24.62
N VAL A 53 5.69 4.05 23.94
CA VAL A 53 4.96 2.81 23.65
C VAL A 53 5.30 1.77 24.70
N ILE A 54 4.30 1.30 25.43
CA ILE A 54 4.42 0.29 26.47
C ILE A 54 3.79 -1.03 25.98
N PHE A 55 4.60 -2.08 25.92
CA PHE A 55 4.14 -3.43 25.59
C PHE A 55 3.57 -4.10 26.84
N LEU A 56 2.29 -4.46 26.81
CA LEU A 56 1.60 -5.06 27.96
C LEU A 56 1.81 -6.58 28.05
N TYR A 57 2.52 -7.18 27.09
CA TYR A 57 2.72 -8.63 26.94
C TYR A 57 1.42 -9.46 27.03
N LYS A 58 0.28 -8.84 26.75
CA LYS A 58 -1.05 -9.44 26.82
C LYS A 58 -1.56 -9.70 25.42
N ILE A 59 -1.98 -10.93 25.13
CA ILE A 59 -2.59 -11.26 23.84
C ILE A 59 -4.07 -10.83 23.87
N VAL A 60 -4.49 -10.05 22.88
CA VAL A 60 -5.87 -9.59 22.72
C VAL A 60 -6.41 -9.91 21.33
N PRO A 61 -7.74 -10.12 21.17
CA PRO A 61 -8.34 -10.35 19.87
C PRO A 61 -8.19 -9.13 18.95
N GLY A 62 -7.94 -9.36 17.66
CA GLY A 62 -7.85 -8.31 16.64
C GLY A 62 -6.62 -8.40 15.74
N GLY A 63 -6.65 -7.66 14.63
CA GLY A 63 -5.46 -7.38 13.80
C GLY A 63 -4.59 -6.29 14.43
N VAL A 64 -3.41 -6.04 13.87
CA VAL A 64 -2.59 -4.88 14.23
C VAL A 64 -2.61 -3.87 13.10
N ASP A 65 -2.89 -2.61 13.44
CA ASP A 65 -3.10 -1.54 12.46
C ASP A 65 -1.89 -0.59 12.37
N LYS A 66 -0.98 -0.68 13.36
CA LYS A 66 0.25 0.12 13.46
C LYS A 66 1.47 -0.76 13.60
N SER A 67 2.58 -0.32 13.00
CA SER A 67 3.89 -0.95 13.13
C SER A 67 4.69 -0.27 14.24
N TYR A 68 5.20 -1.05 15.20
CA TYR A 68 5.97 -0.55 16.33
C TYR A 68 7.49 -0.78 16.19
N GLY A 69 7.98 -1.00 14.96
CA GLY A 69 9.38 -1.37 14.70
C GLY A 69 10.40 -0.37 15.24
N ILE A 70 10.17 0.93 15.05
CA ILE A 70 11.04 2.00 15.57
C ILE A 70 11.04 2.03 17.11
N HIS A 71 9.88 1.75 17.73
CA HIS A 71 9.76 1.69 19.19
C HIS A 71 10.50 0.47 19.76
N VAL A 72 10.38 -0.69 19.12
CA VAL A 72 11.15 -1.89 19.47
C VAL A 72 12.65 -1.65 19.31
N ALA A 73 13.07 -0.94 18.25
CA ALA A 73 14.45 -0.55 18.02
C ALA A 73 15.02 0.34 19.15
N LYS A 74 14.23 1.33 19.63
CA LYS A 74 14.58 2.16 20.79
C LYS A 74 14.75 1.31 22.05
N LEU A 75 13.83 0.40 22.32
CA LEU A 75 13.90 -0.51 23.47
C LEU A 75 15.07 -1.49 23.40
N ALA A 76 15.45 -1.93 22.19
CA ALA A 76 16.61 -2.80 21.96
C ALA A 76 17.96 -2.08 22.15
N GLY A 77 17.94 -0.76 22.43
CA GLY A 77 19.15 0.02 22.69
C GLY A 77 19.90 0.43 21.42
N LEU A 78 19.23 0.49 20.28
CA LEU A 78 19.85 0.99 19.05
C LEU A 78 20.29 2.46 19.22
N PRO A 79 21.39 2.89 18.56
CA PRO A 79 21.88 4.27 18.67
C PRO A 79 20.80 5.30 18.31
N LYS A 80 20.72 6.40 19.06
CA LYS A 80 19.71 7.45 18.85
C LYS A 80 19.70 8.00 17.43
N SER A 81 20.88 8.13 16.81
CA SER A 81 21.02 8.58 15.41
C SER A 81 20.33 7.64 14.42
N VAL A 82 20.39 6.32 14.67
CA VAL A 82 19.72 5.31 13.83
C VAL A 82 18.21 5.39 14.00
N VAL A 83 17.72 5.48 15.24
CA VAL A 83 16.28 5.61 15.54
C VAL A 83 15.72 6.90 14.93
N HIS A 84 16.44 8.02 15.05
CA HIS A 84 16.04 9.29 14.46
C HIS A 84 15.96 9.20 12.94
N ARG A 85 16.97 8.64 12.27
CA ARG A 85 16.94 8.48 10.81
C ARG A 85 15.78 7.58 10.37
N ALA A 86 15.50 6.51 11.11
CA ALA A 86 14.37 5.63 10.81
C ALA A 86 13.02 6.37 10.91
N GLN A 87 12.89 7.31 11.85
CA GLN A 87 11.69 8.15 12.01
C GLN A 87 11.51 9.10 10.81
N GLU A 88 12.58 9.78 10.39
CA GLU A 88 12.55 10.64 9.19
C GLU A 88 12.15 9.86 7.93
N VAL A 89 12.74 8.66 7.73
CA VAL A 89 12.41 7.80 6.58
C VAL A 89 10.95 7.36 6.62
N LEU A 90 10.40 7.07 7.80
CA LEU A 90 8.99 6.70 7.94
C LEU A 90 8.08 7.87 7.54
N GLU A 91 8.39 9.09 7.98
CA GLU A 91 7.67 10.31 7.62
C GLU A 91 7.71 10.57 6.11
N GLU A 92 8.88 10.43 5.47
CA GLU A 92 9.04 10.52 4.01
C GLU A 92 8.13 9.51 3.27
N LEU A 93 8.11 8.25 3.71
CA LEU A 93 7.30 7.19 3.08
C LEU A 93 5.79 7.39 3.30
N GLU A 94 5.38 7.87 4.47
CA GLU A 94 3.99 8.17 4.77
C GLU A 94 3.49 9.35 3.92
N GLU A 95 4.30 10.40 3.76
CA GLU A 95 4.00 11.53 2.87
C GLU A 95 3.82 11.08 1.41
N ASP A 96 4.73 10.26 0.89
CA ASP A 96 4.64 9.78 -0.49
C ASP A 96 3.42 8.87 -0.71
N SER A 97 3.12 7.99 0.27
CA SER A 97 1.92 7.15 0.22
C SER A 97 0.61 7.97 0.24
N SER A 98 0.63 9.12 0.93
CA SER A 98 -0.51 10.04 1.00
C SER A 98 -0.75 10.78 -0.31
N ARG A 99 0.33 11.16 -1.01
CA ARG A 99 0.28 11.76 -2.35
C ARG A 99 -0.26 10.77 -3.40
N THR A 100 0.05 9.48 -3.26
CA THR A 100 -0.48 8.43 -4.16
C THR A 100 -1.93 8.03 -3.85
N ARG A 101 -2.36 8.04 -2.58
CA ARG A 101 -3.74 7.67 -2.18
C ARG A 101 -4.79 8.78 -2.36
N GLY A 102 -4.39 10.01 -2.64
CA GLY A 102 -5.30 11.16 -2.85
C GLY A 102 -6.30 11.02 -4.01
N VAL A 103 -6.14 10.02 -4.89
CA VAL A 103 -7.01 9.83 -6.07
C VAL A 103 -8.20 8.90 -5.79
N VAL A 104 -8.23 8.16 -4.67
CA VAL A 104 -9.29 7.15 -4.41
C VAL A 104 -9.91 7.31 -3.02
N LYS A 105 -10.57 8.44 -2.76
CA LYS A 105 -11.64 8.50 -1.74
C LYS A 105 -12.90 9.04 -2.36
N GLY A 106 -13.70 8.10 -2.86
CA GLY A 106 -15.01 8.35 -3.46
C GLY A 106 -16.00 9.00 -2.48
N ARG A 107 -16.60 10.09 -2.95
CA ARG A 107 -17.88 10.62 -2.48
C ARG A 107 -18.94 9.51 -2.50
N ARG A 108 -19.51 9.19 -1.34
CA ARG A 108 -20.86 8.62 -1.24
C ARG A 108 -21.80 9.69 -0.66
N ARG A 109 -22.66 10.26 -1.51
CA ARG A 109 -24.12 10.34 -1.33
C ARG A 109 -24.81 11.30 -2.33
N ARG A 110 -25.93 10.78 -2.84
CA ARG A 110 -27.16 11.42 -3.38
C ARG A 110 -27.31 11.70 -4.90
N LYS A 111 -28.19 10.87 -5.47
CA LYS A 111 -29.38 11.12 -6.31
C LYS A 111 -29.27 11.80 -7.70
N GLU A 112 -29.80 11.02 -8.64
CA GLU A 112 -30.50 11.32 -9.91
C GLU A 112 -29.70 11.59 -11.20
N PRO A 113 -30.24 11.12 -12.36
CA PRO A 113 -29.49 10.98 -13.59
C PRO A 113 -29.73 12.19 -14.51
N ALA A 114 -28.64 12.77 -15.03
CA ALA A 114 -28.68 13.64 -16.19
C ALA A 114 -27.67 13.12 -17.22
N PRO A 115 -28.04 13.03 -18.52
CA PRO A 115 -27.17 12.49 -19.54
C PRO A 115 -26.14 13.55 -19.91
N GLN A 116 -24.91 13.43 -19.39
CA GLN A 116 -23.80 14.24 -19.86
C GLN A 116 -22.98 13.43 -20.86
N LEU A 117 -23.08 13.93 -22.09
CA LEU A 117 -22.34 13.62 -23.30
C LEU A 117 -21.02 12.87 -23.07
N SER A 118 -20.89 11.78 -23.83
CA SER A 118 -19.64 11.10 -24.17
C SER A 118 -18.58 12.11 -24.63
N PHE A 119 -17.74 12.59 -23.70
CA PHE A 119 -16.50 13.29 -24.02
C PHE A 119 -15.25 12.52 -23.57
N PHE A 120 -15.42 11.33 -22.98
CA PHE A 120 -14.32 10.45 -22.58
C PHE A 120 -14.28 9.20 -23.46
N GLY A 121 -13.85 9.37 -24.70
CA GLY A 121 -13.64 8.27 -25.64
C GLY A 121 -12.19 8.08 -26.07
N GLN A 122 -11.29 9.02 -25.78
CA GLN A 122 -9.89 8.88 -26.15
C GLN A 122 -9.06 8.67 -24.89
N LYS A 123 -8.63 7.42 -24.69
CA LYS A 123 -7.56 7.09 -23.76
C LYS A 123 -6.34 7.95 -24.14
N PRO A 124 -5.72 8.67 -23.20
CA PRO A 124 -4.53 9.46 -23.50
C PRO A 124 -3.51 8.59 -24.24
N PRO A 125 -2.95 9.05 -25.38
CA PRO A 125 -2.06 8.24 -26.22
C PRO A 125 -0.81 7.75 -25.46
N LEU A 126 -0.46 8.44 -24.37
CA LEU A 126 0.62 8.07 -23.47
C LEU A 126 0.35 6.76 -22.68
N LEU A 127 -0.92 6.47 -22.35
CA LEU A 127 -1.29 5.27 -21.60
C LEU A 127 -1.14 4.00 -22.44
N ASP A 128 -1.41 4.08 -23.75
CA ASP A 128 -1.21 2.96 -24.66
C ASP A 128 0.28 2.68 -24.90
N GLU A 129 1.14 3.70 -24.82
CA GLU A 129 2.60 3.55 -24.94
C GLU A 129 3.19 2.94 -23.66
N LEU A 130 2.66 3.30 -22.48
CA LEU A 130 3.01 2.70 -21.18
C LEU A 130 2.59 1.23 -21.09
N GLU A 131 1.41 0.87 -21.59
CA GLU A 131 0.89 -0.51 -21.52
C GLU A 131 1.68 -1.49 -22.41
N LYS A 132 2.33 -0.98 -23.46
CA LYS A 132 3.14 -1.78 -24.40
C LYS A 132 4.62 -1.88 -24.01
N LEU A 133 5.03 -1.26 -22.90
CA LEU A 133 6.43 -1.21 -22.51
C LEU A 133 6.83 -2.48 -21.74
N GLU A 134 7.67 -3.30 -22.34
CA GLU A 134 8.22 -4.50 -21.70
C GLU A 134 9.41 -4.12 -20.81
N ILE A 135 9.15 -3.91 -19.52
CA ILE A 135 10.16 -3.45 -18.57
C ILE A 135 11.30 -4.49 -18.40
N ASP A 136 10.96 -5.78 -18.50
CA ASP A 136 11.89 -6.89 -18.26
C ASP A 136 12.89 -7.12 -19.41
N SER A 137 12.65 -6.52 -20.59
CA SER A 137 13.54 -6.65 -21.75
C SER A 137 14.44 -5.44 -21.97
N LEU A 138 14.31 -4.38 -21.15
CA LEU A 138 15.10 -3.16 -21.26
C LEU A 138 16.38 -3.24 -20.45
N THR A 139 17.50 -2.82 -21.06
CA THR A 139 18.70 -2.52 -20.29
C THR A 139 18.49 -1.27 -19.43
N PRO A 140 19.23 -1.10 -18.31
CA PRO A 140 19.09 0.08 -17.45
C PRO A 140 19.24 1.43 -18.18
N LEU A 141 20.08 1.48 -19.22
CA LEU A 141 20.28 2.68 -20.03
C LEU A 141 19.08 2.96 -20.96
N GLU A 142 18.51 1.92 -21.57
CA GLU A 142 17.32 2.04 -22.41
C GLU A 142 16.09 2.41 -21.59
N ALA A 143 15.94 1.85 -20.39
CA ALA A 143 14.88 2.21 -19.46
C ALA A 143 14.95 3.69 -19.07
N LEU A 144 16.13 4.20 -18.71
CA LEU A 144 16.33 5.63 -18.42
C LEU A 144 16.02 6.52 -19.62
N THR A 145 16.44 6.11 -20.81
CA THR A 145 16.18 6.85 -22.06
C THR A 145 14.67 6.89 -22.35
N LYS A 146 13.97 5.76 -22.21
CA LYS A 146 12.52 5.67 -22.40
C LYS A 146 11.72 6.50 -21.39
N LEU A 147 12.14 6.50 -20.12
CA LEU A 147 11.52 7.33 -19.09
C LEU A 147 11.67 8.83 -19.41
N TYR A 148 12.82 9.24 -19.94
CA TYR A 148 13.05 10.62 -20.36
C TYR A 148 12.16 11.02 -21.55
N GLU A 149 12.01 10.14 -22.56
CA GLU A 149 11.11 10.35 -23.70
C GLU A 149 9.65 10.52 -23.26
N LEU A 150 9.17 9.65 -22.37
CA LEU A 150 7.80 9.69 -21.84
C LEU A 150 7.57 10.96 -20.99
N GLN A 151 8.54 11.36 -20.17
CA GLN A 151 8.45 12.58 -19.37
C GLN A 151 8.36 13.83 -20.24
N LYS A 152 9.13 13.87 -21.34
CA LYS A 152 9.10 14.98 -22.31
C LYS A 152 7.74 15.06 -23.01
N LYS A 153 7.23 13.94 -23.55
CA LYS A 153 5.90 13.88 -24.19
C LYS A 153 4.77 14.28 -23.23
N ALA A 154 4.83 13.86 -21.97
CA ALA A 154 3.85 14.23 -20.95
C ALA A 154 3.88 15.73 -20.56
N ARG A 155 5.02 16.41 -20.78
CA ARG A 155 5.14 17.86 -20.60
C ARG A 155 4.67 18.62 -21.84
N GLU A 156 4.98 18.13 -23.04
CA GLU A 156 4.55 18.74 -24.30
C GLU A 156 3.03 18.64 -24.50
N GLY A 157 2.42 17.51 -24.14
CA GLY A 157 0.96 17.34 -24.16
C GLY A 157 0.19 18.24 -23.18
N ARG A 158 0.86 18.87 -22.20
CA ARG A 158 0.23 19.88 -21.32
C ARG A 158 0.15 21.27 -21.94
N VAL A 159 0.88 21.53 -23.03
CA VAL A 159 0.96 22.87 -23.65
C VAL A 159 -0.16 23.09 -24.67
N ASP A 160 -0.71 22.02 -25.26
CA ASP A 160 -1.70 22.12 -26.34
C ASP A 160 -3.15 22.29 -25.85
N ASP A 161 -3.46 21.88 -24.62
CA ASP A 161 -4.79 22.05 -24.00
C ASP A 161 -5.08 23.50 -23.54
N GLY A 162 -4.14 24.43 -23.75
CA GLY A 162 -4.22 25.83 -23.28
C GLY A 162 -4.66 26.87 -24.32
N LYS A 163 -4.89 26.51 -25.59
CA LYS A 163 -5.28 27.46 -26.66
C LYS A 163 -6.55 27.04 -27.39
N GLY A 164 -7.70 27.32 -26.80
CA GLY A 164 -8.98 27.25 -27.51
C GLY A 164 -10.12 27.81 -26.67
N GLY A 165 -10.38 29.12 -26.76
CA GLY A 165 -11.56 29.71 -26.09
C GLY A 165 -11.49 31.20 -25.74
N LYS A 166 -10.96 32.05 -26.62
CA LYS A 166 -11.43 33.44 -26.73
C LYS A 166 -11.62 33.71 -28.21
N HIS A 167 -12.88 33.69 -28.65
CA HIS A 167 -13.53 34.69 -29.50
C HIS A 167 -15.00 34.30 -29.65
#